data_AF-A0A520HIS9-F1
#
_entry.id   AF-A0A520HIS9-F1
#
_cell.length_a   1.000
_cell.length_b   1.000
_cell.length_c   1.000
_cell.angle_alpha   90.00
_cell.angle_beta   90.00
_cell.angle_gamma   90.00
#
_symmetry.space_group_name_H-M   'P 1'
#
loop_
_entity.id
_entity.type
_entity.pdbx_description
1 polymer ?
#
loop_
_entity_poly.entity_id
_entity_poly.type
_entity_poly.pdbx_seq_one_letter_code
_entity_poly.pdbx_strand_id
1 'polypeptide(L)' 'MSRVQWSAEGRDWPNRASSRFVDTARIRWHVQVMGTGPVLLLLHGTGAATHSWRDLAPTVGCSARP' A
#
# COMPACT_ATOMS: atom_id res chain seq x y z
N MET A 1 13.58 -9.44 16.18
CA MET A 1 12.64 -9.55 15.04
C MET A 1 13.46 -9.46 13.75
N SER A 2 13.39 -10.46 12.88
CA SER A 2 14.03 -10.42 11.56
C SER A 2 13.28 -9.46 10.64
N ARG A 3 14.00 -8.84 9.69
CA ARG A 3 13.41 -7.93 8.71
C ARG A 3 12.55 -8.72 7.71
N VAL A 4 11.36 -8.23 7.42
CA VAL A 4 10.46 -8.84 6.42
C VAL A 4 11.15 -8.91 5.06
N GLN A 5 11.17 -10.09 4.45
CA GLN A 5 11.72 -10.32 3.12
C GLN A 5 10.61 -10.30 2.06
N TRP A 6 10.39 -9.13 1.46
CA TRP A 6 9.29 -8.90 0.53
C TRP A 6 9.21 -9.89 -0.65
N SER A 7 10.35 -10.38 -1.14
CA SER A 7 10.40 -11.35 -2.24
C SER A 7 9.76 -12.69 -1.90
N ALA A 8 9.83 -13.11 -0.63
CA ALA A 8 9.27 -14.36 -0.14
C ALA A 8 7.94 -14.14 0.58
N GLU A 9 7.94 -13.28 1.59
CA GLU A 9 6.82 -13.10 2.53
C GLU A 9 5.73 -12.18 1.98
N GLY A 10 6.04 -11.37 0.96
CA GLY A 10 5.11 -10.43 0.34
C GLY A 10 4.32 -11.00 -0.84
N ARG A 11 4.36 -12.32 -1.08
CA ARG A 11 3.74 -12.94 -2.27
C ARG A 11 2.22 -12.79 -2.27
N ASP A 12 1.60 -13.04 -1.13
CA ASP A 12 0.13 -13.00 -0.97
C ASP A 12 -0.35 -11.65 -0.42
N TRP A 13 0.50 -10.62 -0.49
CA TRP A 13 0.12 -9.29 -0.01
C TRP A 13 -1.01 -8.72 -0.89
N PRO A 14 -2.14 -8.29 -0.31
CA PRO A 14 -3.25 -7.78 -1.10
C PRO A 14 -2.82 -6.55 -1.91
N ASN A 15 -3.34 -6.41 -3.13
CA ASN A 15 -2.97 -5.34 -4.07
C ASN A 15 -1.45 -5.25 -4.33
N ARG A 16 -0.75 -6.39 -4.31
CA ARG A 16 0.71 -6.46 -4.49
C ARG A 16 1.23 -5.68 -5.69
N ALA A 17 0.54 -5.76 -6.83
CA ALA A 17 0.91 -5.07 -8.07
C ALA A 17 1.00 -3.54 -7.91
N SER A 18 0.26 -2.97 -6.95
CA SER A 18 0.28 -1.55 -6.63
C SER A 18 1.39 -1.17 -5.65
N SER A 19 2.18 -2.13 -5.17
CA SER A 19 3.23 -1.90 -4.17
C SER A 19 4.46 -1.23 -4.76
N ARG A 20 5.01 -0.28 -4.04
CA ARG A 20 6.31 0.36 -4.32
C ARG A 20 7.09 0.50 -3.02
N PHE A 21 8.41 0.54 -3.13
CA PHE A 21 9.27 0.93 -2.03
C PHE A 21 9.87 2.30 -2.32
N VAL A 22 9.77 3.20 -1.34
CA VAL A 22 10.29 4.56 -1.44
C VAL A 22 11.31 4.76 -0.35
N ASP A 23 12.53 5.09 -0.75
CA ASP A 23 13.61 5.42 0.18
C ASP A 23 13.55 6.90 0.55
N THR A 24 13.59 7.20 1.85
CA THR A 24 13.89 8.53 2.37
C THR A 24 15.27 8.50 3.04
N ALA A 25 15.75 9.64 3.55
CA ALA A 25 17.09 9.75 4.13
C ALA A 25 17.43 8.70 5.21
N ARG A 26 16.43 8.10 5.88
CA ARG A 26 16.65 7.12 6.97
C ARG A 26 15.75 5.89 6.94
N ILE A 27 14.70 5.87 6.11
CA ILE A 27 13.66 4.84 6.16
C ILE A 27 13.28 4.42 4.74
N ARG A 28 13.17 3.11 4.53
CA ARG A 28 12.56 2.53 3.34
C ARG A 28 11.09 2.22 3.62
N TRP A 29 10.21 2.97 3.00
CA TRP A 29 8.76 2.82 3.15
C TRP A 29 8.22 1.82 2.13
N HIS A 30 7.28 0.98 2.56
CA HIS A 30 6.39 0.24 1.66
C HIS A 30 5.10 1.04 1.50
N VAL A 31 4.75 1.37 0.26
CA VAL A 31 3.54 2.12 -0.08
C VAL A 31 2.75 1.37 -1.14
N GLN A 32 1.43 1.57 -1.19
CA GLN A 32 0.59 1.13 -2.31
C GLN A 32 0.01 2.36 -3.01
N VAL A 33 0.22 2.44 -4.33
CA VAL A 33 -0.24 3.56 -5.16
C VAL A 33 -1.11 3.01 -6.27
N MET A 34 -2.37 3.42 -6.31
CA MET A 34 -3.36 2.97 -7.30
C MET A 34 -4.41 4.05 -7.55
N GLY A 35 -5.10 3.92 -8.69
CA GLY A 35 -6.17 4.83 -9.08
C GLY A 35 -5.70 6.10 -9.79
N THR A 36 -6.67 6.92 -10.18
CA THR A 36 -6.47 8.20 -10.89
C THR A 36 -7.45 9.24 -10.35
N GLY A 37 -6.99 10.47 -10.11
CA GLY A 37 -7.82 11.57 -9.59
C GLY A 37 -7.09 12.40 -8.53
N PRO A 38 -7.81 13.19 -7.72
CA PRO A 38 -7.25 13.88 -6.57
C PRO A 38 -6.55 12.92 -5.59
N VAL A 39 -5.48 13.39 -4.95
CA VAL A 39 -4.70 12.54 -4.04
C VAL A 39 -5.46 12.30 -2.74
N LEU A 40 -5.57 11.03 -2.35
CA LEU A 40 -6.03 10.58 -1.04
C LEU A 40 -4.90 9.80 -0.34
N LEU A 41 -4.60 10.18 0.90
CA LEU A 41 -3.61 9.49 1.73
C LEU A 41 -4.31 8.62 2.79
N LEU A 42 -4.02 7.32 2.79
CA LEU A 42 -4.53 6.35 3.77
C LEU A 42 -3.41 5.90 4.71
N LEU A 43 -3.51 6.22 6.00
CA LEU A 43 -2.55 5.82 7.04
C LEU A 43 -3.20 4.82 7.99
N HIS A 44 -2.58 3.67 8.19
CA HIS A 44 -3.09 2.63 9.06
C HIS A 44 -2.89 2.95 10.55
N GLY A 45 -3.57 2.20 11.42
CA GLY A 45 -3.40 2.28 12.88
C GLY A 45 -2.26 1.42 13.42
N THR A 46 -2.06 1.45 14.74
CA THR A 46 -1.05 0.65 15.45
C THR A 46 -1.18 -0.85 15.16
N GLY A 47 -0.05 -1.54 14.90
CA GLY A 47 -0.02 -2.99 14.66
C GLY A 47 -0.52 -3.44 13.28
N ALA A 48 -0.85 -2.51 12.39
CA ALA A 48 -1.37 -2.77 11.05
C ALA A 48 -0.38 -2.40 9.95
N ALA A 49 -0.80 -2.54 8.68
CA ALA A 49 -0.04 -2.14 7.50
C ALA A 49 -1.01 -1.82 6.34
N THR A 50 -0.52 -1.68 5.10
CA THR A 50 -1.37 -1.34 3.94
C THR A 50 -2.51 -2.34 3.68
N HIS A 51 -2.40 -3.58 4.16
CA HIS A 51 -3.47 -4.59 4.04
C HIS A 51 -4.78 -4.19 4.73
N SER A 52 -4.76 -3.24 5.68
CA SER A 52 -5.97 -2.67 6.27
C SER A 52 -6.88 -2.01 5.23
N TRP A 53 -6.30 -1.56 4.12
CA TRP A 53 -7.00 -0.86 3.04
C TRP A 53 -7.27 -1.74 1.82
N ARG A 54 -7.10 -3.07 1.93
CA ARG A 54 -7.18 -4.00 0.80
C ARG A 54 -8.48 -3.87 -0.02
N ASP A 55 -9.59 -3.62 0.66
CA ASP A 55 -10.93 -3.54 0.07
C ASP A 55 -11.32 -2.08 -0.26
N LEU A 56 -10.86 -1.12 0.56
CA LEU A 56 -11.19 0.31 0.38
C LEU A 56 -10.39 0.95 -0.76
N ALA A 57 -9.08 0.70 -0.83
CA ALA A 57 -8.21 1.39 -1.78
C ALA A 57 -8.60 1.16 -3.26
N PRO A 58 -8.99 -0.06 -3.70
CA PRO A 58 -9.49 -0.25 -5.07
C PRO A 58 -10.80 0.49 -5.34
N THR A 59 -11.68 0.60 -4.34
CA THR A 59 -13.00 1.23 -4.46
C THR A 59 -12.89 2.73 -4.67
N VAL A 60 -12.04 3.41 -3.88
CA VAL A 60 -11.83 4.87 -4.01
C VAL A 60 -10.85 5.23 -5.12
N GLY A 61 -10.01 4.28 -5.55
CA GLY A 61 -9.04 4.48 -6.64
C GLY A 61 -9.65 4.32 -8.04
N CYS A 62 -10.72 3.53 -8.18
CA CYS A 62 -11.45 3.46 -9.43
C CYS A 62 -12.27 4.75 -9.56
N SER A 63 -12.00 5.56 -10.59
CA SER A 63 -12.84 6.72 -10.91
C SER A 63 -14.29 6.25 -11.03
N ALA A 64 -15.15 6.62 -10.09
CA ALA A 64 -16.58 6.64 -10.37
C ALA A 64 -16.75 7.56 -11.58
N ARG A 65 -17.24 7.01 -12.69
CA ARG A 65 -17.67 7.82 -13.83
C ARG A 65 -18.70 8.83 -13.29
N PRO A 66 -18.65 10.11 -13.71
CA PRO A 66 -19.72 11.05 -13.38
C PRO A 66 -21.08 10.53 -13.84
#